data_AF-A0A951AFU1-F1
#
_entry.id   AF-A0A951AFU1-F1
#
_cell.length_a   1.000
_cell.length_b   1.000
_cell.length_c   1.000
_cell.angle_alpha   90.00
_cell.angle_beta   90.00
_cell.angle_gamma   90.00
#
_symmetry.space_group_name_H-M   'P 1'
#
loop_
_entity.id
_entity.type
_entity.pdbx_description
1 polymer ?
#
loop_
_entity_poly.entity_id
_entity_poly.type
_entity_poly.pdbx_seq_one_letter_code
_entity_poly.pdbx_strand_id
1 'polypeptide(L)'
;KKGYERLGEIWETQQAEHPEDWLLSMEVFEILDMTEQQPELKKKIEKFLNEKKAQTKDLTTLISWGFRLVEYHKKPEYQAALQASPK
;
A
#
# COMPACT_ATOMS: atom_id res chain seq x y z
N LYS A 1 -20.11 2.70 6.80
CA LYS A 1 -19.28 1.49 6.92
C LYS A 1 -18.09 1.66 5.99
N LYS A 2 -16.86 1.68 6.50
CA LYS A 2 -15.67 1.80 5.64
C LYS A 2 -15.43 0.44 4.98
N GLY A 3 -15.51 0.37 3.65
CA GLY A 3 -15.57 -0.86 2.86
C GLY A 3 -14.25 -1.65 2.76
N TYR A 4 -13.46 -1.71 3.83
CA TYR A 4 -12.12 -2.32 3.83
C TYR A 4 -12.11 -3.82 4.11
N GLU A 5 -13.26 -4.41 4.48
CA GLU A 5 -13.42 -5.85 4.74
C GLU A 5 -13.01 -6.71 3.54
N ARG A 6 -13.11 -6.17 2.32
CA ARG A 6 -12.80 -6.87 1.06
C ARG A 6 -11.34 -6.73 0.60
N LEU A 7 -10.50 -5.96 1.31
CA LEU A 7 -9.11 -5.74 0.89
C LEU A 7 -8.31 -7.03 0.78
N GLY A 8 -8.57 -8.01 1.66
CA GLY A 8 -7.97 -9.33 1.58
C GLY A 8 -8.35 -10.06 0.29
N GLU A 9 -9.65 -10.17 0.00
CA GLU A 9 -10.14 -10.82 -1.23
C GLU A 9 -9.63 -10.14 -2.50
N ILE A 10 -9.61 -8.80 -2.51
CA ILE A 10 -9.11 -8.01 -3.65
C ILE A 10 -7.64 -8.32 -3.87
N TRP A 11 -6.83 -8.31 -2.81
CA TRP A 11 -5.41 -8.63 -2.91
C TRP A 11 -5.18 -10.06 -3.38
N GLU A 12 -5.90 -11.04 -2.82
CA GLU A 12 -5.77 -12.45 -3.23
C GLU A 12 -6.16 -12.67 -4.70
N THR A 13 -7.25 -12.04 -5.17
CA THR A 13 -7.67 -12.08 -6.58
C THR A 13 -6.61 -11.44 -7.49
N GLN A 14 -6.09 -10.28 -7.08
CA GLN A 14 -5.03 -9.61 -7.82
C GLN A 14 -3.75 -10.46 -7.90
N GLN A 15 -3.36 -11.13 -6.82
CA GLN A 15 -2.19 -12.01 -6.84
C GLN A 15 -2.41 -13.21 -7.79
N ALA A 16 -3.63 -13.74 -7.88
CA ALA A 16 -3.96 -14.85 -8.76
C ALA A 16 -3.99 -14.45 -10.24
N GLU A 17 -4.56 -13.28 -10.56
CA GLU A 17 -4.77 -12.84 -11.94
C GLU A 17 -3.61 -12.00 -12.49
N HIS A 18 -2.96 -11.22 -11.62
CA HIS A 18 -1.95 -10.21 -11.96
C HIS A 18 -0.78 -10.23 -10.95
N PRO A 19 -0.04 -11.33 -10.80
CA PRO A 19 1.03 -11.48 -9.79
C PRO A 19 2.19 -10.48 -9.92
N GLU A 20 2.32 -9.82 -11.09
CA GLU A 20 3.33 -8.79 -11.33
C GLU A 20 2.90 -7.38 -10.92
N ASP A 21 1.60 -7.17 -10.66
CA ASP A 21 1.11 -5.89 -10.19
C ASP A 21 1.48 -5.67 -8.71
N TRP A 22 2.56 -4.91 -8.52
CA TRP A 22 2.99 -4.48 -7.20
C TRP A 22 2.33 -3.17 -6.77
N LEU A 23 1.77 -2.41 -7.70
CA LEU A 23 1.26 -1.07 -7.42
C LEU A 23 -0.04 -1.15 -6.64
N LEU A 24 -0.99 -2.01 -7.04
CA LEU A 24 -2.21 -2.22 -6.26
C LEU A 24 -1.91 -2.75 -4.85
N SER A 25 -0.92 -3.64 -4.74
CA SER A 25 -0.44 -4.12 -3.44
C SER A 25 0.09 -2.97 -2.56
N MET A 26 0.79 -1.99 -3.14
CA MET A 26 1.24 -0.78 -2.43
C MET A 26 0.06 0.09 -1.95
N GLU A 27 -0.95 0.28 -2.79
CA GLU A 27 -2.15 1.06 -2.42
C GLU A 27 -2.93 0.37 -1.27
N VAL A 28 -3.08 -0.95 -1.33
CA VAL A 28 -3.70 -1.71 -0.22
C VAL A 28 -2.86 -1.59 1.05
N PHE A 29 -1.53 -1.70 0.94
CA PHE A 29 -0.63 -1.50 2.09
C PHE A 29 -0.82 -0.13 2.74
N GLU A 30 -0.90 0.94 1.94
CA GLU A 30 -1.14 2.30 2.43
C GLU A 30 -2.46 2.42 3.19
N ILE A 31 -3.55 1.89 2.64
CA ILE A 31 -4.86 1.91 3.30
C ILE A 31 -4.80 1.16 4.64
N LEU A 32 -4.15 -0.01 4.68
CA LEU A 32 -4.02 -0.79 5.91
C LEU A 32 -3.13 -0.10 6.95
N ASP A 33 -2.06 0.58 6.52
CA ASP A 33 -1.21 1.38 7.41
C ASP A 33 -1.98 2.56 8.01
N MET A 34 -2.71 3.31 7.18
CA MET A 34 -3.49 4.47 7.62
C MET A 34 -4.67 4.12 8.50
N THR A 35 -5.29 2.96 8.28
CA THR A 35 -6.51 2.55 9.01
C THR A 35 -6.22 1.72 10.25
N GLU A 36 -4.97 1.23 10.40
CA GLU A 36 -4.55 0.30 11.45
C GLU A 36 -5.41 -0.98 11.51
N GLN A 37 -5.92 -1.42 10.35
CA GLN A 37 -6.76 -2.61 10.22
C GLN A 37 -5.99 -3.79 9.60
N GLN A 38 -6.49 -5.01 9.85
CA GLN A 38 -5.99 -6.26 9.25
C GLN A 38 -4.44 -6.38 9.28
N PRO A 39 -3.80 -6.31 10.46
CA PRO A 39 -2.34 -6.27 10.58
C PRO A 39 -1.63 -7.47 9.94
N GLU A 40 -2.28 -8.64 9.93
CA GLU A 40 -1.73 -9.83 9.29
C GLU A 40 -1.74 -9.74 7.76
N LEU A 41 -2.76 -9.13 7.16
CA LEU A 41 -2.78 -8.85 5.72
C LEU A 41 -1.69 -7.85 5.36
N LYS A 42 -1.55 -6.77 6.14
CA LYS A 42 -0.50 -5.77 5.95
C LYS A 42 0.89 -6.41 5.92
N LYS A 43 1.21 -7.30 6.87
CA LYS A 43 2.49 -8.03 6.91
C LYS A 43 2.71 -8.91 5.67
N LYS A 44 1.67 -9.59 5.17
CA LYS A 44 1.76 -10.40 3.94
C LYS A 44 2.10 -9.53 2.73
N ILE A 45 1.41 -8.40 2.59
CA ILE A 45 1.63 -7.46 1.50
C ILE A 45 3.03 -6.82 1.60
N GLU A 46 3.45 -6.43 2.80
CA GLU A 46 4.80 -5.90 3.05
C GLU A 46 5.88 -6.90 2.63
N LYS A 47 5.71 -8.18 2.99
CA LYS A 47 6.63 -9.24 2.56
C LYS A 47 6.67 -9.36 1.04
N PHE A 48 5.51 -9.44 0.38
CA PHE A 48 5.41 -9.51 -1.08
C PHE A 48 6.12 -8.31 -1.77
N LEU A 49 5.88 -7.09 -1.29
CA LEU A 49 6.49 -5.88 -1.82
C LEU A 49 8.02 -5.91 -1.66
N ASN A 50 8.52 -6.37 -0.51
CA ASN A 50 9.97 -6.53 -0.30
C ASN A 50 10.58 -7.61 -1.20
N GLU A 51 9.87 -8.71 -1.45
CA GLU A 51 10.29 -9.74 -2.40
C GLU A 51 10.33 -9.20 -3.84
N LYS A 52 9.29 -8.48 -4.30
CA LYS A 52 9.26 -7.82 -5.62
C LYS A 52 10.35 -6.77 -5.77
N LYS A 53 10.56 -5.95 -4.73
CA LYS A 53 11.61 -4.93 -4.68
C LYS A 53 13.00 -5.51 -4.96
N ALA A 54 13.27 -6.73 -4.51
CA ALA A 54 14.58 -7.38 -4.67
C ALA A 54 14.86 -7.92 -6.09
N GLN A 55 13.88 -7.94 -6.99
CA GLN A 55 14.01 -8.58 -8.30
C GLN A 55 14.79 -7.73 -9.31
N THR A 56 14.56 -6.42 -9.36
CA THR A 56 15.22 -5.50 -10.30
C THR A 56 15.56 -4.17 -9.64
N LYS A 57 16.53 -3.43 -10.20
CA LYS A 57 16.90 -2.09 -9.70
C LYS A 57 15.76 -1.08 -9.82
N ASP A 58 14.94 -1.21 -10.86
CA ASP A 58 13.80 -0.33 -11.08
C ASP A 58 12.72 -0.58 -10.03
N LEU A 59 12.36 -1.85 -9.79
CA LEU A 59 11.46 -2.23 -8.70
C LEU A 59 12.01 -1.83 -7.33
N THR A 60 13.33 -1.95 -7.14
CA THR A 60 13.99 -1.47 -5.91
C THR A 60 13.68 0.01 -5.68
N THR A 61 13.84 0.83 -6.71
CA THR A 61 13.63 2.28 -6.64
C THR A 61 12.16 2.61 -6.41
N LEU A 62 11.27 2.09 -7.26
CA LEU A 62 9.86 2.43 -7.27
C LEU A 62 9.13 1.99 -5.99
N ILE A 63 9.35 0.75 -5.54
CA ILE A 63 8.72 0.24 -4.32
C ILE A 63 9.27 0.95 -3.07
N SER A 64 10.57 1.27 -3.04
CA SER A 64 11.14 2.06 -1.94
C SER A 64 10.58 3.47 -1.88
N TRP A 65 10.30 4.09 -3.02
CA TRP A 65 9.60 5.38 -3.07
C TRP A 65 8.15 5.25 -2.62
N GLY A 66 7.46 4.18 -2.98
CA GLY A 66 6.12 3.88 -2.45
C GLY A 66 6.09 3.84 -0.93
N PHE A 67 6.98 3.06 -0.29
CA PHE A 67 7.07 3.04 1.18
C PHE A 67 7.37 4.42 1.79
N ARG A 68 8.25 5.21 1.17
CA ARG A 68 8.53 6.58 1.62
C ARG A 68 7.31 7.49 1.47
N LEU A 69 6.52 7.29 0.42
CA LEU A 69 5.30 8.06 0.18
C LEU A 69 4.23 7.74 1.24
N VAL A 70 4.06 6.47 1.59
CA VAL A 70 3.17 6.05 2.69
C VAL A 70 3.55 6.75 4.00
N GLU A 71 4.84 6.75 4.36
CA GLU A 71 5.32 7.46 5.55
C GLU A 71 5.14 8.98 5.44
N TYR A 72 5.35 9.56 4.26
CA TYR A 72 5.12 10.97 4.02
C TYR A 72 3.65 11.35 4.20
N HIS A 73 2.72 10.51 3.76
CA HIS A 73 1.28 10.78 3.89
C HIS A 73 0.80 10.80 5.35
N LYS A 74 1.55 10.21 6.28
CA LYS A 74 1.23 10.26 7.72
C LYS A 74 1.60 11.58 8.37
N LYS A 75 2.39 12.42 7.70
CA LYS A 75 2.84 13.69 8.26
C LYS A 75 1.67 14.64 8.51
N PRO A 76 1.60 15.29 9.69
CA PRO A 76 0.50 16.20 10.02
C PRO A 76 0.32 17.33 9.00
N GLU A 77 1.41 17.84 8.44
CA GLU A 77 1.36 18.92 7.45
C GLU A 77 0.66 18.49 6.16
N TYR A 78 0.89 17.25 5.73
CA TYR A 78 0.25 16.69 4.54
C TYR A 78 -1.24 16.42 4.79
N GLN A 79 -1.58 15.83 5.94
CA GLN A 79 -2.98 15.58 6.33
C GLN A 79 -3.77 16.90 6.48
N ALA A 80 -3.14 17.94 7.03
CA ALA A 80 -3.74 19.26 7.13
C ALA A 80 -4.00 19.88 5.75
N ALA A 81 -3.05 19.78 4.81
CA ALA A 81 -3.21 20.26 3.45
C ALA A 81 -4.33 19.53 2.68
N LEU A 82 -4.44 18.21 2.86
CA LEU A 82 -5.53 17.40 2.30
C LEU A 82 -6.90 17.85 2.82
N GLN A 83 -7.03 18.10 4.13
CA GLN A 83 -8.28 18.54 4.74
C GLN A 83 -8.67 19.98 4.35
N ALA A 84 -7.68 20.83 4.09
CA ALA A 84 -7.89 22.21 3.64
C ALA A 84 -8.19 22.34 2.13
N SER A 85 -8.04 21.26 1.36
CA SER A 85 -8.29 21.27 -0.09
C SER A 85 -9.80 21.28 -0.39
N PRO A 86 -10.29 22.16 -1.28
CA PRO A 86 -11.69 22.13 -1.72
C PRO A 86 -12.03 20.79 -2.39
N LYS A 87 -13.22 20.26 -2.09
CA LYS A 87 -13.76 19.04 -2.72
C LYS A 87 -14.34 19.31 -4.10
#